data_AF-A0A8J2KTS8-F1
#
_entry.id   AF-A0A8J2KTS8-F1
#
_cell.length_a   1.000
_cell.length_b   1.000
_cell.length_c   1.000
_cell.angle_alpha   90.00
_cell.angle_beta   90.00
_cell.angle_gamma   90.00
#
_symmetry.space_group_name_H-M   'P 1'
#
loop_
_entity.id
_entity.type
_entity.pdbx_description
1 polymer ?
#
loop_
_entity_poly.entity_id
_entity_poly.type
_entity_poly.pdbx_seq_one_letter_code
_entity_poly.pdbx_strand_id
1 'polypeptide(L)'
;MLIILPVLLPGSDSGSLKFLTWGEKCSLGENLKPSEECDLSKGLLCQQYTQGTYCGCKIGSSLTWDKESEECRRRLANECFYDQVTSEDWNELPFNHKCHERAECVKVNWTAITGRKNNDDKYICQCQGGYVGSKDFSECVNINRTPSVASQ
;
A
#
# COMPACT_ATOMS: atom_id res chain seq x y z
N MET A 1 62.35 -13.29 -17.54
CA MET A 1 61.56 -12.06 -17.67
C MET A 1 60.18 -12.48 -18.16
N LEU A 2 59.23 -12.70 -17.25
CA LEU A 2 57.87 -13.13 -17.60
C LEU A 2 56.99 -11.87 -17.73
N ILE A 3 56.40 -11.68 -18.91
CA ILE A 3 55.49 -10.57 -19.19
C ILE A 3 54.11 -10.97 -18.66
N ILE A 4 53.65 -10.30 -17.61
CA ILE A 4 52.28 -10.43 -17.09
C ILE A 4 51.38 -9.53 -17.94
N LEU A 5 50.55 -10.14 -18.79
CA LEU A 5 49.44 -9.45 -19.46
C LEU A 5 48.34 -9.16 -18.43
N PRO A 6 47.81 -7.93 -18.34
CA PRO A 6 46.66 -7.65 -17.50
C PRO A 6 45.41 -8.31 -18.10
N VAL A 7 44.84 -9.27 -17.36
CA VAL A 7 43.51 -9.82 -17.64
C VAL A 7 42.50 -8.70 -17.37
N LEU A 8 41.90 -8.18 -18.44
CA LEU A 8 40.71 -7.32 -18.38
C LEU A 8 39.56 -8.13 -17.77
N LEU A 9 39.21 -7.84 -16.52
CA LEU A 9 37.96 -8.29 -15.92
C LEU A 9 36.80 -7.59 -16.64
N PRO A 10 35.73 -8.30 -17.03
CA PRO A 10 34.56 -7.68 -17.61
C PRO A 10 33.90 -6.76 -16.57
N GLY A 11 33.54 -5.56 -17.01
CA GLY A 11 32.89 -4.54 -16.20
C GLY A 11 31.70 -5.12 -15.44
N SER A 12 31.73 -4.96 -14.12
CA SER A 12 30.58 -5.16 -13.26
C SER A 12 29.59 -4.05 -13.59
N ASP A 13 28.70 -4.33 -14.54
CA ASP A 13 27.52 -3.52 -14.80
C ASP A 13 26.71 -3.54 -13.50
N SER A 14 26.78 -2.44 -12.75
CA SER A 14 26.01 -2.24 -11.52
C SER A 14 24.57 -2.01 -11.95
N GLY A 15 23.93 -3.06 -12.46
CA GLY A 15 22.55 -3.09 -12.87
C GLY A 15 21.70 -2.64 -11.68
N SER A 16 21.10 -1.46 -11.81
CA SER A 16 20.10 -0.99 -10.87
C SER A 16 19.04 -2.08 -10.74
N LEU A 17 18.88 -2.65 -9.53
CA LEU A 17 17.85 -3.64 -9.25
C LEU A 17 16.49 -2.99 -9.53
N LYS A 18 15.87 -3.38 -10.66
CA LYS A 18 14.55 -2.90 -11.04
C LYS A 18 13.51 -3.81 -10.41
N PHE A 19 12.78 -3.29 -9.44
CA PHE A 19 11.63 -3.98 -8.86
C PHE A 19 10.41 -3.90 -9.79
N LEU A 20 9.57 -4.95 -9.73
CA LEU A 20 8.27 -5.02 -10.36
C LEU A 20 7.24 -4.21 -9.56
N THR A 21 6.41 -3.49 -10.31
CA THR A 21 5.35 -2.59 -9.86
C THR A 21 3.99 -3.28 -9.86
N TRP A 22 2.95 -2.56 -9.41
CA TRP A 22 1.60 -3.10 -9.33
C TRP A 22 1.11 -3.69 -10.66
N GLY A 23 0.62 -4.92 -10.62
CA GLY A 23 0.03 -5.61 -11.77
C GLY A 23 1.05 -6.21 -12.74
N GLU A 24 2.36 -6.02 -12.51
CA GLU A 24 3.38 -6.72 -13.29
C GLU A 24 3.43 -8.20 -12.91
N LYS A 25 3.66 -9.05 -13.92
CA LYS A 25 3.72 -10.51 -13.76
C LYS A 25 5.02 -10.88 -13.06
N CYS A 26 4.92 -11.67 -12.01
CA CYS A 26 6.06 -12.13 -11.22
C CYS A 26 6.11 -13.66 -11.20
N SER A 27 7.27 -14.22 -10.89
CA SER A 27 7.46 -15.66 -10.80
C SER A 27 7.44 -16.10 -9.34
N LEU A 28 6.56 -17.03 -8.95
CA LEU A 28 6.70 -17.68 -7.65
C LEU A 28 7.92 -18.60 -7.71
N GLY A 29 8.87 -18.42 -6.79
CA GLY A 29 10.00 -19.36 -6.66
C GLY A 29 9.51 -20.77 -6.29
N GLU A 30 10.41 -21.76 -6.37
CA GLU A 30 10.13 -23.19 -6.14
C GLU A 30 9.42 -23.53 -4.81
N ASN A 31 9.37 -22.59 -3.86
CA ASN A 31 8.77 -22.76 -2.54
C ASN A 31 7.55 -21.87 -2.25
N LEU A 32 6.88 -21.31 -3.27
CA LEU A 32 5.75 -20.37 -3.11
C LEU A 32 6.06 -19.17 -2.20
N LYS A 33 7.34 -18.88 -1.96
CA LYS A 33 7.76 -17.67 -1.26
C LYS A 33 7.55 -16.51 -2.21
N PRO A 34 7.03 -15.35 -1.73
CA PRO A 34 6.94 -14.16 -2.56
C PRO A 34 8.31 -13.91 -3.17
N SER A 35 8.40 -13.82 -4.50
CA SER A 35 9.67 -13.44 -5.11
C SER A 35 10.07 -12.05 -4.63
N GLU A 36 11.36 -11.83 -4.42
CA GLU A 36 11.94 -10.50 -4.16
C GLU A 36 11.85 -9.59 -5.41
N GLU A 37 11.15 -10.03 -6.46
CA GLU A 37 10.96 -9.26 -7.69
C GLU A 37 10.03 -8.08 -7.47
N CYS A 38 9.01 -8.19 -6.61
CA CYS A 38 8.07 -7.09 -6.36
C CYS A 38 8.66 -6.06 -5.38
N ASP A 39 8.28 -4.79 -5.55
CA ASP A 39 8.73 -3.72 -4.65
C ASP A 39 8.09 -3.84 -3.25
N LEU A 40 8.80 -4.53 -2.34
CA LEU A 40 8.40 -4.71 -0.95
C LEU A 40 8.31 -3.39 -0.18
N SER A 41 9.06 -2.36 -0.58
CA SER A 41 9.03 -1.04 0.07
C SER A 41 7.69 -0.33 -0.15
N LYS A 42 7.02 -0.65 -1.26
CA LYS A 42 5.66 -0.23 -1.61
C LYS A 42 4.58 -1.19 -1.10
N GLY A 43 4.96 -2.25 -0.38
CA GLY A 43 4.05 -3.28 0.13
C GLY A 43 3.52 -4.26 -0.91
N LEU A 44 4.16 -4.33 -2.09
CA LEU A 44 3.78 -5.26 -3.14
C LEU A 44 4.38 -6.64 -2.87
N LEU A 45 3.55 -7.66 -3.03
CA LEU A 45 3.95 -9.06 -2.92
C LEU A 45 3.55 -9.80 -4.19
N CYS A 46 4.38 -10.74 -4.60
CA CYS A 46 4.05 -11.65 -5.69
C CYS A 46 2.95 -12.61 -5.23
N GLN A 47 1.77 -12.53 -5.85
CA GLN A 47 0.58 -13.27 -5.40
C GLN A 47 -0.13 -13.98 -6.55
N GLN A 48 -0.72 -15.12 -6.23
CA GLN A 48 -1.46 -15.95 -7.18
C GLN A 48 -2.89 -15.43 -7.35
N TYR A 49 -3.25 -15.13 -8.59
CA TYR A 49 -4.62 -14.83 -9.04
C TYR A 49 -5.08 -15.93 -10.02
N THR A 50 -6.35 -15.89 -10.40
CA THR A 50 -6.91 -16.82 -11.39
C THR A 50 -6.29 -16.64 -12.78
N GLN A 51 -5.83 -15.42 -13.11
CA GLN A 51 -5.22 -15.08 -14.39
C GLN A 51 -3.70 -15.34 -14.45
N GLY A 52 -3.08 -15.68 -13.31
CA GLY A 52 -1.62 -15.81 -13.19
C GLY A 52 -1.10 -15.18 -11.90
N THR A 53 0.21 -14.96 -11.84
CA THR A 53 0.87 -14.44 -10.66
C THR A 53 1.36 -13.02 -10.90
N TYR A 54 0.96 -12.10 -10.02
CA TYR A 54 1.19 -10.67 -10.20
C TYR A 54 1.61 -10.00 -8.90
N CYS A 55 2.37 -8.91 -9.02
CA CYS A 55 2.69 -8.05 -7.90
C CYS A 55 1.45 -7.26 -7.47
N GLY A 56 1.10 -7.36 -6.20
CA GLY A 56 -0.02 -6.63 -5.63
C GLY A 56 0.01 -6.60 -4.10
N CYS A 57 -0.82 -5.76 -3.52
CA CYS A 57 -1.05 -5.70 -2.08
C CYS A 57 -1.63 -7.03 -1.57
N LYS A 58 -1.19 -7.44 -0.38
CA LYS A 58 -1.60 -8.70 0.23
C LYS A 58 -3.12 -8.92 0.21
N ILE A 59 -3.57 -9.99 -0.45
CA ILE A 59 -4.98 -10.41 -0.53
C ILE A 59 -5.48 -10.74 0.88
N GLY A 60 -6.70 -10.30 1.19
CA GLY A 60 -7.33 -10.50 2.50
C GLY A 60 -6.71 -9.67 3.63
N SER A 61 -5.80 -8.73 3.32
CA SER A 61 -5.27 -7.79 4.29
C SER A 61 -6.09 -6.49 4.36
N SER A 62 -5.75 -5.64 5.32
CA SER A 62 -6.30 -4.29 5.45
C SER A 62 -5.76 -3.29 4.41
N LEU A 63 -4.90 -3.73 3.48
CA LEU A 63 -4.23 -2.88 2.51
C LEU A 63 -4.89 -2.93 1.12
N THR A 64 -4.83 -1.81 0.42
CA THR A 64 -5.21 -1.63 -1.00
C THR A 64 -4.21 -0.74 -1.70
N TRP A 65 -4.10 -0.92 -3.01
CA TRP A 65 -3.24 -0.10 -3.85
C TRP A 65 -3.79 1.32 -3.96
N ASP A 66 -3.02 2.27 -3.46
CA ASP A 66 -3.23 3.69 -3.68
C ASP A 66 -2.50 4.09 -4.97
N LYS A 67 -3.27 4.51 -5.97
CA LYS A 67 -2.74 4.88 -7.28
C LYS A 67 -1.97 6.20 -7.25
N GLU A 68 -2.35 7.11 -6.36
CA GLU A 68 -1.76 8.46 -6.31
C GLU A 68 -0.38 8.40 -5.67
N SER A 69 -0.21 7.56 -4.64
CA SER A 69 1.09 7.37 -3.99
C SER A 69 1.92 6.22 -4.54
N GLU A 70 1.33 5.38 -5.38
CA GLU A 70 1.92 4.14 -5.86
C GLU A 70 2.40 3.21 -4.73
N GLU A 71 1.59 3.03 -3.69
CA GLU A 71 1.91 2.17 -2.54
C GLU A 71 0.66 1.42 -2.06
N CYS A 72 0.87 0.28 -1.39
CA CYS A 72 -0.18 -0.38 -0.64
C CYS A 72 -0.46 0.37 0.66
N ARG A 73 -1.66 0.92 0.83
CA ARG A 73 -2.05 1.70 2.01
C ARG A 73 -3.29 1.14 2.68
N ARG A 74 -3.53 1.53 3.93
CA ARG A 74 -4.69 1.06 4.70
C ARG A 74 -6.00 1.53 4.07
N ARG A 75 -6.91 0.59 3.81
CA ARG A 75 -8.28 0.88 3.35
C ARG A 75 -9.02 1.76 4.34
N LEU A 76 -10.06 2.42 3.85
CA LEU A 76 -10.98 3.17 4.69
C LEU A 76 -11.65 2.26 5.72
N ALA A 77 -12.00 2.83 6.87
CA ALA A 77 -12.58 2.17 8.04
C ALA A 77 -11.70 1.08 8.71
N ASN A 78 -10.51 0.77 8.18
CA ASN A 78 -9.55 -0.06 8.90
C ASN A 78 -8.82 0.73 9.98
N GLU A 79 -8.43 0.00 11.03
CA GLU A 79 -7.67 0.55 12.16
C GLU A 79 -6.32 1.09 11.69
N CYS A 80 -5.92 2.24 12.25
CA CYS A 80 -4.62 2.87 12.09
C CYS A 80 -4.06 3.22 13.48
N PHE A 81 -2.75 3.47 13.59
CA PHE A 81 -2.04 3.44 14.88
C PHE A 81 -1.16 4.66 15.13
N TYR A 82 -1.48 5.80 14.52
CA TYR A 82 -0.73 7.04 14.73
C TYR A 82 -1.68 8.16 15.13
N ASP A 83 -1.26 8.98 16.08
CA ASP A 83 -1.92 10.22 16.47
C ASP A 83 -1.21 11.41 15.81
N GLN A 84 -1.95 12.21 15.05
CA GLN A 84 -1.53 13.52 14.54
C GLN A 84 -0.09 13.61 14.03
N VAL A 85 0.19 12.92 12.93
CA VAL A 85 1.52 12.91 12.31
C VAL A 85 1.70 14.19 11.49
N THR A 86 2.85 14.86 11.64
CA THR A 86 3.16 16.04 10.81
C THR A 86 3.41 15.62 9.35
N SER A 87 3.38 16.56 8.40
CA SER A 87 3.63 16.22 6.99
C SER A 87 5.03 15.66 6.73
N GLU A 88 6.02 16.01 7.55
CA GLU A 88 7.40 15.52 7.44
C GLU A 88 7.48 14.07 7.94
N ASP A 89 6.94 13.81 9.14
CA ASP A 89 6.86 12.46 9.73
C ASP A 89 6.03 11.51 8.86
N TRP A 90 5.04 12.04 8.13
CA TRP A 90 4.15 11.26 7.28
C TRP A 90 4.92 10.47 6.22
N ASN A 91 5.89 11.10 5.57
CA ASN A 91 6.62 10.48 4.46
C ASN A 91 7.52 9.33 4.96
N GLU A 92 8.02 9.44 6.19
CA GLU A 92 8.86 8.44 6.84
C GLU A 92 8.07 7.23 7.33
N LEU A 93 6.75 7.33 7.49
CA LEU A 93 5.93 6.19 7.86
C LEU A 93 5.99 5.09 6.80
N PRO A 94 6.07 3.82 7.19
CA PRO A 94 5.96 2.72 6.25
C PRO A 94 4.55 2.67 5.63
N PHE A 95 4.45 2.14 4.40
CA PHE A 95 3.23 2.06 3.60
C PHE A 95 2.01 1.53 4.39
N ASN A 96 2.23 0.53 5.24
CA ASN A 96 1.18 -0.14 6.03
C ASN A 96 0.72 0.66 7.25
N HIS A 97 1.31 1.81 7.53
CA HIS A 97 0.83 2.74 8.54
C HIS A 97 0.03 3.86 7.91
N LYS A 98 0.29 4.22 6.65
CA LYS A 98 -0.39 5.29 5.93
C LYS A 98 -1.83 4.89 5.53
N CYS A 99 -2.77 5.81 5.71
CA CYS A 99 -4.08 5.74 5.08
C CYS A 99 -4.00 6.13 3.59
N HIS A 100 -4.99 5.74 2.79
CA HIS A 100 -5.11 6.15 1.39
C HIS A 100 -5.06 7.68 1.19
N GLU A 101 -4.73 8.09 -0.02
CA GLU A 101 -4.72 9.50 -0.43
C GLU A 101 -6.05 10.19 -0.11
N ARG A 102 -5.97 11.41 0.45
CA ARG A 102 -7.11 12.17 0.99
C ARG A 102 -7.87 11.47 2.12
N ALA A 103 -7.28 10.48 2.76
CA ALA A 103 -7.74 9.93 4.02
C ALA A 103 -6.78 10.28 5.16
N GLU A 104 -7.32 10.39 6.35
CA GLU A 104 -6.61 10.69 7.59
C GLU A 104 -6.96 9.65 8.66
N CYS A 105 -6.03 9.42 9.58
CA CYS A 105 -6.25 8.54 10.73
C CYS A 105 -6.90 9.35 11.84
N VAL A 106 -8.17 9.05 12.10
CA VAL A 106 -9.00 9.83 13.02
C VAL A 106 -9.42 8.98 14.20
N LYS A 107 -9.44 9.61 15.38
CA LYS A 107 -9.97 8.98 16.59
C LYS A 107 -11.46 8.78 16.44
N VAL A 108 -11.93 7.57 16.75
CA VAL A 108 -13.36 7.24 16.71
C VAL A 108 -13.89 6.85 18.08
N ASN A 109 -15.16 7.16 18.30
CA ASN A 109 -15.88 6.63 19.44
C ASN A 109 -16.28 5.17 19.15
N TRP A 110 -15.40 4.24 19.53
CA TRP A 110 -15.62 2.80 19.31
C TRP A 110 -16.91 2.28 19.94
N THR A 111 -17.26 2.81 21.12
CA THR A 111 -18.49 2.42 21.82
C THR A 111 -19.73 2.83 21.03
N ALA A 112 -19.71 4.00 20.38
CA ALA A 112 -20.81 4.44 19.52
C ALA A 112 -20.96 3.58 18.26
N ILE A 113 -19.85 3.10 17.70
CA ILE A 113 -19.86 2.27 16.47
C ILE A 113 -20.31 0.83 16.76
N THR A 114 -19.79 0.24 17.84
CA THR A 114 -19.96 -1.21 18.10
C THR A 114 -20.93 -1.53 19.23
N GLY A 115 -21.36 -0.55 20.02
CA GLY A 115 -22.11 -0.77 21.26
C GLY A 115 -21.30 -1.41 22.39
N ARG A 116 -20.02 -1.76 22.15
CA ARG A 116 -19.14 -2.38 23.15
C ARG A 116 -18.28 -1.31 23.80
N LYS A 117 -18.39 -1.19 25.12
CA LYS A 117 -17.47 -0.36 25.90
C LYS A 117 -16.05 -0.80 25.65
N ASN A 118 -15.27 0.11 25.10
CA ASN A 118 -13.82 0.00 25.02
C ASN A 118 -13.23 1.29 25.61
N ASN A 119 -12.25 1.13 26.49
CA ASN A 119 -11.55 2.26 27.11
C ASN A 119 -10.31 2.65 26.31
N ASP A 120 -9.91 1.84 25.33
CA ASP A 120 -8.78 2.14 24.46
C ASP A 120 -9.20 3.11 23.37
N ASP A 121 -8.32 4.07 23.08
CA ASP A 121 -8.47 4.93 21.94
C ASP A 121 -8.33 4.10 20.65
N LYS A 122 -9.32 4.23 19.77
CA LYS A 122 -9.36 3.57 18.47
C LYS A 122 -9.32 4.61 17.38
N TYR A 123 -8.53 4.33 16.35
CA TYR A 123 -8.36 5.21 15.21
C TYR A 123 -8.61 4.44 13.93
N ILE A 124 -9.26 5.07 12.96
CA ILE A 124 -9.50 4.46 11.65
C ILE A 124 -9.14 5.44 10.53
N CYS A 125 -8.85 4.89 9.35
CA CYS A 125 -8.72 5.70 8.14
C CYS A 125 -10.09 6.23 7.71
N GLN A 126 -10.26 7.54 7.67
CA GLN A 126 -11.47 8.24 7.21
C GLN A 126 -11.11 9.26 6.13
N CYS A 127 -11.97 9.42 5.12
CA CYS A 127 -11.79 10.46 4.11
C CYS A 127 -11.84 11.87 4.74
N GLN A 128 -10.94 12.74 4.26
CA GLN A 128 -10.94 14.16 4.57
C GLN A 128 -12.24 14.83 4.10
N GLY A 129 -12.55 15.99 4.69
CA GLY A 129 -13.73 16.78 4.32
C GLY A 129 -13.81 17.05 2.81
N GLY A 130 -15.00 16.86 2.23
CA GLY A 130 -15.23 17.01 0.78
C GLY A 130 -15.01 15.73 -0.03
N TYR A 131 -14.64 14.62 0.62
CA TYR A 131 -14.48 13.30 0.01
C TYR A 131 -15.37 12.26 0.70
N VAL A 132 -15.74 11.22 -0.06
CA VAL A 132 -16.48 10.05 0.42
C VAL A 132 -15.75 8.78 -0.04
N GLY A 133 -15.83 7.71 0.75
CA GLY A 133 -15.24 6.44 0.36
C GLY A 133 -15.93 5.83 -0.86
N SER A 134 -15.15 5.21 -1.74
CA SER A 134 -15.68 4.35 -2.80
C SER A 134 -16.47 3.17 -2.22
N LYS A 135 -17.27 2.51 -3.06
CA LYS A 135 -18.10 1.36 -2.67
C LYS A 135 -17.29 0.22 -2.03
N ASP A 136 -16.06 0.02 -2.48
CA ASP A 136 -15.13 -0.99 -2.00
C ASP A 136 -14.15 -0.47 -0.94
N PHE A 137 -14.34 0.78 -0.47
CA PHE A 137 -13.53 1.44 0.55
C PHE A 137 -12.03 1.52 0.20
N SER A 138 -11.72 1.50 -1.09
CA SER A 138 -10.35 1.49 -1.61
C SER A 138 -9.84 2.87 -2.00
N GLU A 139 -10.69 3.89 -2.11
CA GLU A 139 -10.30 5.25 -2.47
C GLU A 139 -11.27 6.30 -1.87
N CYS A 140 -10.78 7.54 -1.71
CA CYS A 140 -11.60 8.70 -1.36
C CYS A 140 -11.94 9.50 -2.63
N VAL A 141 -13.22 9.53 -2.99
CA VAL A 141 -13.73 10.24 -4.17
C VAL A 141 -14.32 11.59 -3.79
N ASN A 142 -14.07 12.61 -4.60
CA ASN A 142 -14.56 13.96 -4.33
C ASN A 142 -16.09 14.03 -4.51
N ILE A 143 -16.79 14.57 -3.51
CA ILE A 143 -18.26 14.64 -3.49
C ILE A 143 -18.81 15.53 -4.62
N ASN A 144 -18.06 16.54 -5.05
CA ASN A 144 -18.48 17.40 -6.17
C ASN A 144 -18.26 16.75 -7.54
N ARG A 145 -17.54 15.61 -7.59
CA ARG A 145 -17.33 14.82 -8.80
C ARG A 145 -18.16 13.54 -8.83
N THR A 146 -18.88 13.20 -7.75
CA THR A 146 -19.83 12.10 -7.80
C THR A 146 -21.05 12.54 -8.61
N PRO A 147 -21.37 11.91 -9.75
CA PRO A 147 -22.71 12.03 -10.29
C PRO A 147 -23.66 11.54 -9.21
N SER A 148 -24.64 12.38 -8.86
CA SER A 148 -25.68 12.11 -7.88
C SER A 148 -26.20 10.69 -8.07
N VAL A 149 -25.84 9.77 -7.16
CA VAL A 149 -26.55 8.51 -7.03
C VAL A 149 -27.93 8.90 -6.53
N ALA A 150 -28.88 8.94 -7.46
CA ALA A 150 -30.28 9.11 -7.16
C ALA A 150 -30.67 8.06 -6.10
N SER A 151 -31.07 8.55 -4.93
CA SER A 151 -31.79 7.76 -3.95
C SER A 151 -33.01 7.13 -4.64
N GLN A 152 -33.11 5.80 -4.62
CA GLN A 152 -34.38 5.09 -4.77
C GLN A 152 -35.01 4.93 -3.39
#